data_AF-A0A936FSD2-F1
#
_entry.id   AF-A0A936FSD2-F1
#
_cell.length_a   1.000
_cell.length_b   1.000
_cell.length_c   1.000
_cell.angle_alpha   90.00
_cell.angle_beta   90.00
_cell.angle_gamma   90.00
#
_symmetry.space_group_name_H-M   'P 1'
#
loop_
_entity.id
_entity.type
_entity.pdbx_description
1 polymer ?
#
loop_
_entity_poly.entity_id
_entity_poly.type
_entity_poly.pdbx_seq_one_letter_code
_entity_poly.pdbx_strand_id
1 'polypeptide(L)'
;MNAPSFSYQDWEMRQLPEDKILEEVKQSVQDETQIAEVIKGFKKYKADKKQMKGFIYTGLGSFVCFVSTVVTLWNPSPELTNFFLYWMTSIGIIITFIGLYWIFED
;
A
#
# COMPACT_ATOMS: atom_id res chain seq x y z
N MET A 1 -12.71 -27.41 -18.91
CA MET A 1 -12.65 -26.07 -19.52
C MET A 1 -11.64 -25.29 -18.72
N ASN A 2 -10.46 -25.02 -19.29
CA ASN A 2 -9.39 -24.31 -18.59
C ASN A 2 -9.75 -22.82 -18.61
N ALA A 3 -10.12 -22.26 -17.47
CA ALA A 3 -10.24 -20.82 -17.34
C ALA A 3 -8.88 -20.20 -17.74
N PRO A 4 -8.83 -19.18 -18.61
CA PRO A 4 -7.59 -18.46 -18.88
C PRO A 4 -7.04 -17.97 -17.54
N SER A 5 -5.88 -18.49 -17.15
CA SER A 5 -5.19 -18.08 -15.92
C SER A 5 -4.57 -16.71 -16.17
N PHE A 6 -5.38 -15.66 -16.09
CA PHE A 6 -4.86 -14.29 -16.18
C PHE A 6 -3.95 -14.01 -14.99
N SER A 7 -2.69 -13.69 -15.28
CA SER A 7 -1.71 -13.29 -14.28
C SER A 7 -1.75 -11.78 -14.11
N TYR A 8 -2.34 -11.31 -13.00
CA TYR A 8 -2.38 -9.87 -12.67
C TYR A 8 -0.98 -9.24 -12.59
N GLN A 9 0.03 -10.03 -12.22
CA GLN A 9 1.43 -9.61 -12.15
C GLN A 9 2.00 -9.26 -13.53
N ASP A 10 1.64 -10.01 -14.57
CA ASP A 10 2.15 -9.77 -15.92
C ASP A 10 1.56 -8.50 -16.54
N TRP A 11 0.30 -8.19 -16.22
CA TRP A 11 -0.34 -6.93 -16.63
C TRP A 11 0.26 -5.72 -15.92
N GLU A 12 0.66 -5.89 -14.65
CA GLU A 12 1.38 -4.85 -13.92
C GLU A 12 2.80 -4.64 -14.46
N MET A 13 3.54 -5.72 -14.74
CA MET A 13 4.89 -5.64 -15.34
C MET A 13 4.87 -4.95 -16.71
N ARG A 14 3.83 -5.18 -17.50
CA ARG A 14 3.66 -4.56 -18.82
C ARG A 14 3.11 -3.12 -18.76
N GLN A 15 2.77 -2.61 -17.57
CA GLN A 15 2.14 -1.30 -17.35
C GLN A 15 0.97 -1.03 -18.31
N LEU A 16 0.16 -2.05 -18.58
CA LEU A 16 -0.91 -1.93 -19.55
C LEU A 16 -2.00 -0.99 -19.02
N PRO A 17 -2.45 -0.01 -19.83
CA PRO A 17 -3.62 0.80 -19.48
C PRO A 17 -4.87 -0.08 -19.44
N GLU A 18 -5.87 0.32 -18.65
CA GLU A 18 -7.10 -0.46 -18.45
C GLU A 18 -7.79 -0.82 -19.78
N ASP A 19 -7.71 0.07 -20.78
CA ASP A 19 -8.26 -0.15 -22.12
C ASP A 19 -7.61 -1.34 -22.85
N LYS A 20 -6.30 -1.54 -22.68
CA LYS A 20 -5.57 -2.67 -23.29
C LYS A 20 -5.89 -3.99 -22.60
N ILE A 21 -6.09 -3.95 -21.28
CA ILE A 21 -6.51 -5.13 -20.50
C ILE A 21 -7.94 -5.52 -20.91
N LEU A 22 -8.81 -4.54 -21.11
CA LEU A 22 -10.16 -4.73 -21.66
C LEU A 22 -10.14 -5.40 -23.04
N GLU A 23 -9.26 -4.97 -23.95
CA GLU A 23 -9.09 -5.60 -25.26
C GLU A 23 -8.60 -7.05 -25.16
N GLU A 24 -7.56 -7.32 -24.35
CA GLU A 24 -7.00 -8.67 -24.15
C GLU A 24 -8.03 -9.62 -23.53
N VAL A 25 -8.81 -9.14 -22.56
CA VAL A 25 -9.85 -9.92 -21.89
C VAL A 25 -11.06 -10.13 -22.81
N LYS A 26 -11.48 -9.14 -23.62
CA LYS A 26 -12.53 -9.31 -24.64
C LYS A 26 -12.17 -10.29 -25.75
N GLN A 27 -10.88 -10.38 -26.10
CA GLN A 27 -10.38 -11.32 -27.13
C GLN A 27 -10.30 -12.76 -26.63
N SER A 28 -10.14 -12.96 -25.32
CA SER A 28 -9.96 -14.28 -24.69
C SER A 28 -11.22 -14.81 -24.00
N VAL A 29 -12.11 -13.91 -23.57
CA VAL A 29 -13.35 -14.23 -22.86
C VAL A 29 -14.51 -13.53 -23.57
N GLN A 30 -15.49 -14.32 -24.01
CA GLN A 30 -16.63 -13.85 -24.81
C GLN A 30 -17.84 -13.44 -23.94
N ASP A 31 -17.80 -13.77 -22.65
CA ASP A 31 -18.87 -13.53 -21.69
C ASP A 31 -18.61 -12.22 -20.92
N GLU A 32 -19.45 -11.21 -21.16
CA GLU A 32 -19.33 -9.88 -20.54
C GLU A 32 -19.30 -9.91 -19.01
N THR A 33 -19.94 -10.90 -18.38
CA THR A 33 -19.93 -11.03 -16.91
C THR A 33 -18.56 -11.41 -16.38
N GLN A 34 -17.86 -12.32 -17.06
CA GLN A 34 -16.50 -12.74 -16.70
C GLN A 34 -15.48 -11.63 -16.96
N ILE A 35 -15.68 -10.82 -18.01
CA ILE A 35 -14.84 -9.64 -18.28
C ILE A 35 -14.92 -8.64 -17.10
N ALA A 36 -16.13 -8.35 -16.64
CA ALA A 36 -16.34 -7.44 -15.52
C ALA A 36 -15.72 -7.97 -14.22
N GLU A 37 -15.79 -9.29 -13.98
CA GLU A 37 -15.16 -9.92 -12.82
C GLU A 37 -13.64 -9.84 -12.85
N VAL A 38 -13.01 -10.11 -14.00
CA VAL A 38 -11.55 -10.04 -14.15
C VAL A 38 -11.02 -8.62 -13.92
N ILE A 39 -11.70 -7.61 -14.46
CA ILE A 39 -11.32 -6.21 -14.27
C ILE A 39 -11.51 -5.78 -12.82
N LYS A 40 -12.62 -6.17 -12.21
CA LYS A 40 -12.87 -5.92 -10.78
C LYS A 40 -11.80 -6.58 -9.92
N GLY A 41 -11.39 -7.80 -10.27
CA GLY A 41 -10.29 -8.52 -9.65
C GLY A 41 -8.94 -7.78 -9.77
N PHE A 42 -8.63 -7.25 -10.95
CA PHE A 42 -7.41 -6.47 -11.17
C PHE A 42 -7.40 -5.13 -10.42
N LYS A 43 -8.53 -4.42 -10.39
CA LYS A 43 -8.67 -3.18 -9.60
C LYS A 43 -8.49 -3.46 -8.11
N LYS A 44 -9.11 -4.53 -7.62
CA LYS A 44 -8.93 -5.00 -6.25
C LYS A 44 -7.47 -5.36 -5.97
N TYR A 45 -6.79 -6.07 -6.87
CA TYR A 45 -5.37 -6.40 -6.72
C TYR A 45 -4.50 -5.15 -6.56
N LYS A 46 -4.74 -4.10 -7.37
CA LYS A 46 -4.02 -2.82 -7.23
C LYS A 46 -4.32 -2.13 -5.90
N ALA A 47 -5.58 -2.09 -5.49
CA ALA A 47 -6.00 -1.51 -4.21
C ALA A 47 -5.34 -2.24 -3.02
N ASP A 48 -5.42 -3.58 -2.99
CA ASP A 48 -4.82 -4.42 -1.94
C ASP A 48 -3.30 -4.19 -1.86
N LYS A 49 -2.62 -4.02 -2.99
CA LYS A 49 -1.17 -3.73 -3.04
C LYS A 49 -0.83 -2.34 -2.50
N LYS A 50 -1.65 -1.33 -2.81
CA LYS A 50 -1.50 0.04 -2.28
C LYS A 50 -1.71 0.05 -0.77
N GLN A 51 -2.76 -0.62 -0.30
CA GLN A 51 -3.08 -0.77 1.11
C GLN A 51 -1.95 -1.49 1.86
N MET A 52 -1.38 -2.55 1.30
CA MET A 52 -0.23 -3.25 1.87
C MET A 52 0.97 -2.33 2.05
N LYS A 53 1.29 -1.49 1.06
CA LYS A 53 2.35 -0.48 1.21
C LYS A 53 2.01 0.49 2.35
N GLY A 54 0.77 0.97 2.41
CA GLY A 54 0.30 1.83 3.50
C GLY A 54 0.44 1.20 4.88
N PHE A 55 0.16 -0.10 5.02
CA PHE A 55 0.40 -0.86 6.26
C PHE A 55 1.88 -0.88 6.64
N ILE A 56 2.79 -1.09 5.68
CA ILE A 56 4.23 -1.07 5.92
C ILE A 56 4.69 0.30 6.43
N TYR A 57 4.28 1.38 5.78
CA TYR A 57 4.62 2.75 6.21
C TYR A 57 4.03 3.07 7.60
N THR A 58 2.78 2.70 7.84
CA THR A 58 2.11 2.90 9.13
C THR A 58 2.84 2.16 10.26
N GLY A 59 3.23 0.90 10.01
CA GLY A 59 3.99 0.09 10.96
C GLY A 59 5.38 0.64 11.24
N LEU A 60 6.09 1.10 10.21
CA LEU A 60 7.41 1.73 10.38
C LEU A 60 7.31 3.05 11.16
N GLY A 61 6.36 3.92 10.82
CA GLY A 61 6.15 5.19 11.50
C GLY A 61 5.77 5.01 12.98
N SER A 62 4.85 4.07 13.27
CA SER A 62 4.42 3.79 14.64
C SER A 62 5.54 3.16 15.47
N PHE A 63 6.38 2.31 14.86
CA PHE A 63 7.57 1.76 15.51
C PHE A 63 8.60 2.85 15.86
N VAL A 64 8.87 3.77 14.93
CA VAL A 64 9.76 4.92 15.18
C VAL A 64 9.21 5.79 16.33
N CYS A 65 7.90 6.09 16.33
CA CYS A 65 7.25 6.79 17.44
C CYS A 65 7.38 6.02 18.76
N PHE A 66 7.16 4.71 18.76
CA PHE A 66 7.27 3.88 19.95
C PHE A 66 8.68 3.95 20.54
N VAL A 67 9.72 3.72 19.73
CA VAL A 67 11.13 3.81 20.16
C VAL A 67 11.45 5.22 20.68
N SER A 68 11.00 6.26 20.00
CA SER A 68 11.19 7.65 20.43
C SER A 68 10.61 7.90 21.83
N THR A 69 9.39 7.44 22.05
CA THR A 69 8.69 7.60 23.34
C THR A 69 9.38 6.81 24.45
N VAL A 70 9.83 5.58 24.17
CA VAL A 70 10.56 4.74 25.14
C VAL A 70 11.89 5.38 25.53
N VAL A 71 12.67 5.89 24.57
CA VAL A 71 13.94 6.57 24.83
C VAL A 71 13.71 7.84 25.65
N THR A 72 12.66 8.60 25.34
CA THR A 72 12.26 9.78 26.11
C THR A 72 11.94 9.41 27.56
N LEU A 73 11.22 8.31 27.79
CA LEU A 73 10.87 7.83 29.14
C LEU A 73 12.08 7.34 29.94
N TRP A 74 13.09 6.75 29.28
CA TRP A 74 14.36 6.40 29.92
C TRP A 74 15.07 7.65 30.46
N ASN A 75 14.84 8.81 29.84
CA ASN A 75 15.42 10.10 30.20
C ASN A 75 16.96 10.07 30.32
N PRO A 76 17.68 9.66 29.26
CA PRO A 76 19.14 9.54 29.30
C PRO A 76 19.84 10.91 29.44
N SER A 77 19.27 11.98 28.88
CA SER A 77 19.68 13.37 29.10
C SER A 77 18.61 14.35 28.58
N PRO A 78 18.54 15.59 29.09
CA PRO A 78 17.54 16.59 28.67
C PRO A 78 17.60 16.93 27.17
N GLU A 79 18.80 16.97 26.58
CA GLU A 79 18.99 17.30 25.17
C GLU A 79 18.53 16.16 24.26
N LEU A 80 18.87 14.91 24.60
CA LEU A 80 18.41 13.73 23.85
C LEU A 80 16.90 13.60 23.94
N THR A 81 16.32 13.76 25.12
CA THR A 81 14.85 13.71 25.32
C THR A 81 14.15 14.71 24.40
N ASN A 82 14.61 15.96 24.34
CA ASN A 82 14.04 16.97 23.43
C ASN A 82 14.26 16.60 21.95
N PHE A 83 15.44 16.08 21.60
CA PHE A 83 15.72 15.67 20.22
C PHE A 83 14.78 14.56 19.75
N PHE A 84 14.64 13.48 20.52
CA PHE A 84 13.76 12.37 20.16
C PHE A 84 12.30 12.82 20.11
N LEU A 85 11.85 13.57 21.11
CA LEU A 85 10.45 13.97 21.22
C LEU A 85 10.00 14.95 20.13
N TYR A 86 10.86 15.90 19.72
CA TYR A 86 10.50 16.88 18.69
C TYR A 86 10.90 16.48 17.28
N TRP A 87 12.00 15.77 17.07
CA TRP A 87 12.42 15.38 15.73
C TRP A 87 11.93 14.00 15.36
N MET A 88 12.32 12.99 16.15
CA MET A 88 12.08 11.61 15.78
C MET A 88 10.60 11.24 15.87
N THR A 89 9.90 11.72 16.90
CA THR A 89 8.45 11.51 17.03
C THR A 89 7.68 12.24 15.92
N SER A 90 8.02 13.48 15.60
CA SER A 90 7.35 14.22 14.53
C SER A 90 7.55 13.57 13.16
N ILE A 91 8.77 13.09 12.86
CA ILE A 91 9.04 12.33 11.64
C ILE A 91 8.24 11.02 11.63
N GLY A 92 8.21 10.30 12.75
CA GLY A 92 7.42 9.07 12.89
C GLY A 92 5.93 9.30 12.62
N ILE A 93 5.37 10.38 13.18
CA ILE A 93 3.97 10.77 12.96
C ILE A 93 3.70 11.06 11.47
N ILE A 94 4.57 11.82 10.80
CA ILE A 94 4.42 12.11 9.37
C ILE A 94 4.41 10.81 8.55
N ILE A 95 5.35 9.90 8.82
CA ILE A 95 5.43 8.60 8.13
C ILE A 95 4.16 7.77 8.39
N THR A 96 3.65 7.77 9.63
CA THR A 96 2.39 7.11 9.98
C THR A 96 1.23 7.69 9.19
N PHE A 97 1.09 9.02 9.10
CA PHE A 97 0.02 9.65 8.33
C PHE A 97 0.13 9.38 6.82
N ILE A 98 1.34 9.33 6.25
CA ILE A 98 1.54 8.90 4.86
C ILE A 98 1.07 7.46 4.66
N GLY A 99 1.39 6.57 5.61
CA GLY A 99 0.93 5.19 5.58
C GLY A 99 -0.60 5.08 5.65
N LEU A 100 -1.22 5.81 6.57
CA LEU A 100 -2.68 5.87 6.71
C LEU A 100 -3.35 6.45 5.46
N TYR A 101 -2.74 7.45 4.84
CA TYR A 101 -3.21 8.00 3.57
C TYR A 101 -3.27 6.90 2.50
N TRP A 102 -2.24 6.06 2.36
CA TRP A 102 -2.26 4.95 1.40
C TRP A 102 -3.21 3.81 1.76
N ILE A 103 -3.57 3.65 3.04
CA ILE A 103 -4.56 2.66 3.48
C ILE A 103 -5.99 3.12 3.17
N PHE A 104 -6.27 4.41 3.37
CA PHE A 104 -7.63 4.95 3.27
C PHE A 104 -7.94 5.64 1.94
N GLU A 105 -6.93 6.00 1.15
CA GLU A 105 -7.15 6.54 -0.19
C GLU A 105 -7.53 5.40 -1.15
N ASP A 106 -8.83 5.29 -1.42
CA ASP A 106 -9.44 4.42 -2.44
C ASP A 106 -9.02 4.83 -3.87
#